data_AF-A0A926BPD2-F1
#
_entry.id   AF-A0A926BPD2-F1
#
_cell.length_a   1.000
_cell.length_b   1.000
_cell.length_c   1.000
_cell.angle_alpha   90.00
_cell.angle_beta   90.00
_cell.angle_gamma   90.00
#
_symmetry.space_group_name_H-M   'P 1'
#
loop_
_entity.id
_entity.type
_entity.pdbx_description
1 polymer ?
#
loop_
_entity_poly.entity_id
_entity_poly.type
_entity_poly.pdbx_seq_one_letter_code
_entity_poly.pdbx_strand_id
1 'polypeptide(L)'
;MTTKDIRPIETTETLDRLEALLDESKPIFGWFRFNDEEFYLLVNKIRASLPDDLRRAGKITQNSEQIMNDAHGAATGVIGAAHADAERLLSDAKAEAARVMENAQAHAEASITEGKAHAESIRTKSEAQAKSLYAEAQHHAERLRAEADSHTYTLRSEAEAHALEMREGAEKQCAAMVEEGEVLRIATAQAREILRSAEQEADEIRRGADEYARETLTNLEDNVAMALEQVEGRVGAVLNTIRGGRVALDGRIADYDKHASAREMLVGQG
;
A
#
# COMPACT_ATOMS: atom_id res chain seq x y z
N MET A 1 35.15 -74.83 -69.53
CA MET A 1 35.93 -74.86 -70.77
C MET A 1 36.57 -76.24 -70.85
N THR A 2 36.22 -76.97 -71.89
CA THR A 2 36.52 -78.39 -72.11
C THR A 2 38.02 -78.65 -72.23
N THR A 3 38.56 -79.45 -71.32
CA THR A 3 39.80 -80.19 -71.49
C THR A 3 39.65 -81.07 -72.72
N LYS A 4 40.23 -80.61 -73.83
CA LYS A 4 40.29 -81.39 -75.06
C LYS A 4 41.27 -82.52 -74.79
N ASP A 5 40.71 -83.67 -74.48
CA ASP A 5 41.34 -84.97 -74.29
C ASP A 5 42.53 -85.14 -75.24
N ILE A 6 43.75 -85.00 -74.71
CA ILE A 6 44.98 -85.25 -75.49
C ILE A 6 45.11 -86.76 -75.56
N ARG A 7 44.42 -87.36 -76.52
CA ARG A 7 44.43 -88.80 -76.76
C ARG A 7 45.87 -89.24 -77.06
N PRO A 8 46.43 -90.24 -76.35
CA PRO A 8 47.82 -90.71 -76.54
C PRO A 8 48.15 -91.26 -77.94
N ILE A 9 47.15 -91.42 -78.80
CA ILE A 9 47.24 -92.16 -80.07
C ILE A 9 47.79 -91.25 -81.20
N GLU A 10 47.63 -89.93 -81.12
CA GLU A 10 47.99 -89.04 -82.25
C GLU A 10 49.49 -88.72 -82.31
N THR A 11 50.25 -88.83 -81.22
CA THR A 11 51.66 -88.38 -81.19
C THR A 11 52.65 -89.41 -81.73
N THR A 12 52.45 -90.70 -81.47
CA THR A 12 53.28 -91.77 -82.03
C THR A 12 53.06 -91.90 -83.53
N GLU A 13 51.80 -91.86 -83.97
CA GLU A 13 51.43 -91.91 -85.39
C GLU A 13 52.00 -90.70 -86.18
N THR A 14 52.07 -89.52 -85.55
CA THR A 14 52.68 -88.33 -86.17
C THR A 14 54.20 -88.45 -86.26
N LEU A 15 54.86 -89.06 -85.27
CA LEU A 15 56.30 -89.34 -85.33
C LEU A 15 56.62 -90.39 -86.40
N ASP A 16 55.81 -91.44 -86.50
CA ASP A 16 55.95 -92.47 -87.54
C ASP A 16 55.75 -91.87 -88.95
N ARG A 17 54.79 -90.94 -89.09
CA ARG A 17 54.57 -90.20 -90.34
C ARG A 17 55.70 -89.22 -90.65
N LEU A 18 56.30 -88.60 -89.65
CA LEU A 18 57.46 -87.72 -89.79
C LEU A 18 58.69 -88.51 -90.27
N GLU A 19 58.87 -89.73 -89.76
CA GLU A 19 59.89 -90.70 -90.17
C GLU A 19 59.69 -91.14 -91.63
N ALA A 20 58.46 -91.55 -91.97
CA ALA A 20 58.10 -91.96 -93.33
C ALA A 20 58.27 -90.84 -94.38
N LEU A 21 57.95 -89.58 -94.02
CA LEU A 21 58.15 -88.43 -94.90
C LEU A 21 59.63 -88.12 -95.17
N LEU A 22 60.53 -88.44 -94.23
CA LEU A 22 61.97 -88.33 -94.46
C LEU A 22 62.46 -89.46 -95.38
N ASP A 23 62.04 -90.69 -95.13
CA ASP A 23 62.38 -91.85 -95.97
C ASP A 23 61.92 -91.68 -97.43
N GLU A 24 60.77 -91.04 -97.65
CA GLU A 24 60.28 -90.70 -98.99
C GLU A 24 61.00 -89.49 -99.62
N SER A 25 61.72 -88.69 -98.83
CA SER A 25 62.43 -87.51 -99.32
C SER A 25 63.70 -87.91 -100.08
N LYS A 26 63.66 -87.82 -101.42
CA LYS A 26 64.86 -88.05 -102.24
C LYS A 26 65.83 -86.89 -102.10
N PRO A 27 67.15 -87.12 -101.94
CA PRO A 27 68.13 -86.04 -101.81
C PRO A 27 68.12 -85.15 -103.04
N ILE A 28 67.60 -83.94 -102.89
CA ILE A 28 67.59 -82.92 -103.96
C ILE A 28 68.99 -82.30 -103.98
N PHE A 29 69.79 -82.73 -104.96
CA PHE A 29 70.93 -82.01 -105.55
C PHE A 29 71.79 -81.15 -104.60
N GLY A 30 72.73 -81.81 -103.91
CA GLY A 30 74.11 -81.34 -103.83
C GLY A 30 74.52 -80.24 -102.85
N TRP A 31 73.62 -79.54 -102.15
CA TRP A 31 74.05 -78.50 -101.18
C TRP A 31 73.38 -78.57 -99.80
N PHE A 32 72.40 -79.45 -99.58
CA PHE A 32 71.89 -79.74 -98.24
C PHE A 32 72.54 -81.03 -97.71
N ARG A 33 73.48 -80.90 -96.77
CA ARG A 33 73.95 -82.01 -95.93
C ARG A 33 72.91 -82.23 -94.84
N PHE A 34 71.86 -82.99 -95.15
CA PHE A 34 70.95 -83.47 -94.12
C PHE A 34 71.55 -84.73 -93.50
N ASN A 35 71.58 -84.78 -92.17
CA ASN A 35 72.15 -85.89 -91.42
C ASN A 35 71.01 -86.78 -90.94
N ASP A 36 70.65 -87.77 -91.78
CA ASP A 36 69.57 -88.71 -91.48
C ASP A 36 69.81 -89.41 -90.14
N GLU A 37 71.05 -89.81 -89.84
CA GLU A 37 71.41 -90.46 -88.57
C GLU A 37 71.09 -89.58 -87.35
N GLU A 38 71.40 -88.29 -87.42
CA GLU A 38 71.11 -87.32 -86.34
C GLU A 38 69.61 -87.04 -86.22
N PHE A 39 68.88 -87.00 -87.34
CA PHE A 39 67.43 -86.89 -87.32
C PHE A 39 66.76 -88.12 -86.68
N TYR A 40 67.12 -89.32 -87.12
CA TYR A 40 66.61 -90.57 -86.56
C TYR A 40 66.94 -90.68 -85.06
N LEU A 41 68.12 -90.24 -84.64
CA LEU A 41 68.50 -90.15 -83.23
C LEU A 41 67.59 -89.19 -82.45
N LEU A 42 67.29 -88.01 -83.00
CA LEU A 42 66.40 -87.03 -82.39
C LEU A 42 64.95 -87.53 -82.33
N VAL A 43 64.43 -88.16 -83.38
CA VAL A 43 63.09 -88.76 -83.40
C VAL A 43 63.00 -89.90 -82.38
N ASN A 44 64.00 -90.79 -82.32
CA ASN A 44 64.04 -91.86 -81.32
C ASN A 44 64.16 -91.32 -79.88
N LYS A 45 64.93 -90.24 -79.68
CA LYS A 45 65.02 -89.56 -78.39
C LYS A 45 63.67 -88.95 -77.98
N ILE A 46 62.96 -88.31 -78.93
CA ILE A 46 61.61 -87.79 -78.71
C ILE A 46 60.64 -88.95 -78.41
N ARG A 47 60.65 -90.03 -79.19
CA ARG A 47 59.81 -91.23 -78.98
C ARG A 47 60.06 -91.85 -77.60
N ALA A 48 61.30 -91.85 -77.12
CA ALA A 48 61.67 -92.36 -75.81
C ALA A 48 61.25 -91.43 -74.64
N SER A 49 61.35 -90.11 -74.79
CA SER A 49 61.07 -89.16 -73.69
C SER A 49 59.62 -88.65 -73.66
N LEU A 50 58.95 -88.59 -74.81
CA LEU A 50 57.60 -88.01 -74.97
C LEU A 50 56.53 -88.69 -74.10
N PRO A 51 56.50 -90.03 -73.93
CA PRO A 51 55.52 -90.67 -73.05
C PRO A 51 55.66 -90.25 -71.58
N ASP A 52 56.90 -90.08 -71.11
CA ASP A 52 57.17 -89.61 -69.76
C ASP A 52 56.76 -88.14 -69.60
N ASP A 53 57.05 -87.29 -70.59
CA ASP A 53 56.65 -85.88 -70.60
C ASP A 53 55.13 -85.71 -70.62
N LEU A 54 54.41 -86.49 -71.43
CA LEU A 54 52.94 -86.47 -71.49
C LEU A 54 52.33 -86.98 -70.18
N ARG A 55 52.88 -88.04 -69.57
CA ARG A 55 52.46 -88.50 -68.23
C ARG A 55 52.70 -87.44 -67.15
N ARG A 56 53.85 -86.75 -67.19
CA ARG A 56 54.16 -85.63 -66.29
C ARG A 56 53.17 -84.48 -66.48
N ALA A 57 52.93 -84.06 -67.72
CA ALA A 57 51.98 -82.99 -68.04
C ALA A 57 50.56 -83.35 -67.60
N GLY A 58 50.09 -84.57 -67.87
CA GLY A 58 48.78 -85.04 -67.43
C GLY A 58 48.63 -85.04 -65.91
N LYS A 59 49.66 -85.48 -65.17
CA LYS A 59 49.67 -85.41 -63.69
C LYS A 59 49.67 -83.98 -63.18
N ILE A 60 50.40 -83.07 -63.83
CA ILE A 60 50.38 -81.64 -63.49
C ILE A 60 48.98 -81.05 -63.73
N THR A 61 48.37 -81.33 -64.89
CA THR A 61 47.00 -80.88 -65.18
C THR A 61 46.00 -81.41 -64.17
N GLN A 62 46.04 -82.71 -63.85
CA GLN A 62 45.18 -83.32 -62.84
C GLN A 62 45.39 -82.68 -61.46
N ASN A 63 46.65 -82.49 -61.05
CA ASN A 63 46.97 -81.82 -59.79
C ASN A 63 46.49 -80.36 -59.79
N SER A 64 46.64 -79.63 -60.89
CA SER A 64 46.16 -78.25 -61.04
C SER A 64 44.65 -78.16 -60.98
N GLU A 65 43.92 -79.08 -61.62
CA GLU A 65 42.46 -79.17 -61.53
C GLU A 65 42.02 -79.44 -60.09
N GLN A 66 42.69 -80.34 -59.39
CA GLN A 66 42.42 -80.61 -57.98
C GLN A 66 42.66 -79.36 -57.11
N ILE A 67 43.81 -78.68 -57.27
CA ILE A 67 44.12 -77.44 -56.54
C ILE A 67 43.07 -76.37 -56.82
N MET A 68 42.65 -76.19 -58.06
CA MET A 68 41.63 -75.20 -58.43
C MET A 68 40.27 -75.55 -57.82
N ASN A 69 39.89 -76.83 -57.82
CA ASN A 69 38.65 -77.27 -57.17
C ASN A 69 38.68 -77.06 -55.66
N ASP A 70 39.80 -77.42 -55.00
CA ASP A 70 40.00 -77.21 -53.57
C ASP A 70 40.00 -75.71 -53.21
N ALA A 71 40.67 -74.88 -54.02
CA ALA A 71 40.70 -73.43 -53.84
C ALA A 71 39.32 -72.80 -54.06
N HIS A 72 38.55 -73.25 -55.05
CA HIS A 72 37.17 -72.81 -55.25
C HIS A 72 36.29 -73.22 -54.07
N GLY A 73 36.38 -74.46 -53.59
CA GLY A 73 35.65 -74.93 -52.42
C GLY A 73 36.00 -74.13 -51.16
N ALA A 74 37.29 -73.87 -50.92
CA ALA A 74 37.76 -73.05 -49.82
C ALA A 74 37.25 -71.61 -49.92
N ALA A 75 37.31 -70.99 -51.11
CA ALA A 75 36.81 -69.63 -51.33
C ALA A 75 35.28 -69.54 -51.09
N THR A 76 34.50 -70.49 -51.60
CA THR A 76 33.06 -70.57 -51.34
C THR A 76 32.78 -70.76 -49.85
N GLY A 77 33.57 -71.58 -49.15
CA GLY A 77 33.46 -71.77 -47.71
C GLY A 77 33.74 -70.48 -46.92
N VAL A 78 34.81 -69.75 -47.26
CA VAL A 78 35.16 -68.48 -46.62
C VAL A 78 34.08 -67.43 -46.84
N ILE A 79 33.56 -67.31 -48.08
CA ILE A 79 32.48 -66.37 -48.40
C ILE A 79 31.20 -66.74 -47.65
N GLY A 80 30.84 -68.02 -47.60
CA GLY A 80 29.66 -68.51 -46.87
C GLY A 80 29.76 -68.23 -45.36
N ALA A 81 30.92 -68.51 -44.77
CA ALA A 81 31.18 -68.21 -43.36
C ALA A 81 31.12 -66.70 -43.08
N ALA A 82 31.74 -65.88 -43.94
CA ALA A 82 31.71 -64.43 -43.81
C ALA A 82 30.28 -63.86 -43.92
N HIS A 83 29.45 -64.40 -44.80
CA HIS A 83 28.04 -64.03 -44.90
C HIS A 83 27.26 -64.43 -43.65
N ALA A 84 27.42 -65.66 -43.16
CA ALA A 84 26.76 -66.13 -41.94
C ALA A 84 27.15 -65.29 -40.72
N ASP A 85 28.45 -64.94 -40.59
CA ASP A 85 28.93 -64.07 -39.52
C ASP A 85 28.37 -62.66 -39.64
N ALA A 86 28.30 -62.09 -40.85
CA ALA A 86 27.70 -60.78 -41.08
C ALA A 86 26.21 -60.75 -40.74
N GLU A 87 25.45 -61.78 -41.13
CA GLU A 87 24.03 -61.92 -40.79
C GLU A 87 23.82 -62.02 -39.28
N ARG A 88 24.64 -62.82 -38.60
CA ARG A 88 24.60 -62.94 -37.13
C ARG A 88 24.89 -61.61 -36.45
N LEU A 89 25.97 -60.92 -36.85
CA LEU A 89 26.33 -59.62 -36.29
C LEU A 89 25.23 -58.57 -36.52
N LEU A 90 24.62 -58.56 -37.70
CA LEU A 90 23.50 -57.67 -38.00
C LEU A 90 22.26 -57.99 -37.15
N SER A 91 21.97 -59.28 -36.93
CA SER A 91 20.88 -59.71 -36.06
C SER A 91 21.11 -59.28 -34.61
N ASP A 92 22.32 -59.53 -34.10
CA ASP A 92 22.72 -59.17 -32.73
C ASP A 92 22.67 -57.66 -32.53
N ALA A 93 23.21 -56.89 -33.49
CA ALA A 93 23.19 -55.42 -33.44
C ALA A 93 21.76 -54.86 -33.51
N LYS A 94 20.87 -55.46 -34.33
CA LYS A 94 19.45 -55.06 -34.39
C LYS A 94 18.73 -55.36 -33.08
N ALA A 95 18.97 -56.53 -32.50
CA ALA A 95 18.38 -56.91 -31.22
C ALA A 95 18.85 -55.96 -30.11
N GLU A 96 20.14 -55.66 -30.05
CA GLU A 96 20.67 -54.73 -29.05
C GLU A 96 20.13 -53.30 -29.24
N ALA A 97 20.09 -52.80 -30.49
CA ALA A 97 19.51 -51.51 -30.79
C ALA A 97 18.03 -51.43 -30.36
N ALA A 98 17.25 -52.49 -30.60
CA ALA A 98 15.86 -52.56 -30.16
C ALA A 98 15.74 -52.48 -28.63
N ARG A 99 16.58 -53.21 -27.88
CA ARG A 99 16.58 -53.18 -26.40
C ARG A 99 16.97 -51.81 -25.86
N VAL A 100 17.98 -51.17 -26.45
CA VAL A 100 18.41 -49.82 -26.04
C VAL A 100 17.28 -48.81 -26.27
N MET A 101 16.61 -48.88 -27.42
CA MET A 101 15.48 -47.99 -27.72
C MET A 101 14.29 -48.22 -26.79
N GLU A 102 13.95 -49.47 -26.49
CA GLU A 102 12.89 -49.82 -25.55
C GLU A 102 13.20 -49.30 -24.14
N ASN A 103 14.42 -49.52 -23.65
CA ASN A 103 14.86 -49.02 -22.35
C ASN A 103 14.87 -47.49 -22.30
N ALA A 104 15.33 -46.83 -23.36
CA ALA A 104 15.35 -45.38 -23.45
C ALA A 104 13.92 -44.81 -23.46
N GLN A 105 12.99 -45.44 -24.17
CA GLN A 105 11.59 -45.05 -24.19
C GLN A 105 10.95 -45.23 -22.80
N ALA A 106 11.14 -46.39 -22.16
CA ALA A 106 10.63 -46.64 -20.82
C ALA A 106 11.18 -45.63 -19.79
N HIS A 107 12.46 -45.27 -19.90
CA HIS A 107 13.07 -44.27 -19.02
C HIS A 107 12.53 -42.86 -19.27
N ALA A 108 12.29 -42.49 -20.54
CA ALA A 108 11.67 -41.21 -20.89
C ALA A 108 10.23 -41.13 -20.35
N GLU A 109 9.44 -42.20 -20.49
CA GLU A 109 8.07 -42.29 -19.97
C GLU A 109 8.03 -42.20 -18.45
N ALA A 110 8.94 -42.89 -17.75
CA ALA A 110 9.10 -42.80 -16.30
C ALA A 110 9.45 -41.37 -15.87
N SER A 111 10.43 -40.74 -16.53
CA SER A 111 10.84 -39.35 -16.25
C SER A 111 9.71 -38.35 -16.44
N ILE A 112 8.90 -38.50 -17.51
CA ILE A 112 7.72 -37.66 -17.75
C ILE A 112 6.68 -37.85 -16.65
N THR A 113 6.44 -39.10 -16.23
CA THR A 113 5.45 -39.43 -15.19
C THR A 113 5.87 -38.87 -13.84
N GLU A 114 7.14 -39.05 -13.46
CA GLU A 114 7.71 -38.47 -12.24
C GLU A 114 7.68 -36.95 -12.26
N GLY A 115 8.05 -36.33 -13.39
CA GLY A 115 7.98 -34.88 -13.57
C GLY A 115 6.56 -34.33 -13.41
N LYS A 116 5.56 -35.01 -13.99
CA LYS A 116 4.14 -34.65 -13.82
C LYS A 116 3.69 -34.78 -12.37
N ALA A 117 3.99 -35.90 -11.71
CA ALA A 117 3.63 -36.12 -10.31
C ALA A 117 4.29 -35.07 -9.38
N HIS A 118 5.55 -34.71 -9.64
CA HIS A 118 6.25 -33.67 -8.90
C HIS A 118 5.60 -32.29 -9.08
N ALA A 119 5.26 -31.93 -10.33
CA ALA A 119 4.56 -30.69 -10.64
C ALA A 119 3.18 -30.62 -9.97
N GLU A 120 2.42 -31.72 -9.97
CA GLU A 120 1.13 -31.81 -9.28
C GLU A 120 1.26 -31.67 -7.76
N SER A 121 2.28 -32.30 -7.16
CA SER A 121 2.58 -32.14 -5.74
C SER A 121 2.93 -30.69 -5.39
N ILE A 122 3.81 -30.04 -6.16
CA ILE A 122 4.14 -28.63 -5.97
C ILE A 122 2.87 -27.77 -6.05
N ARG A 123 2.08 -27.95 -7.12
CA ARG A 123 0.84 -27.20 -7.33
C ARG A 123 -0.11 -27.36 -6.14
N THR A 124 -0.35 -28.60 -5.69
CA THR A 124 -1.25 -28.89 -4.56
C THR A 124 -0.76 -28.25 -3.27
N LYS A 125 0.54 -28.33 -2.97
CA LYS A 125 1.14 -27.71 -1.79
C LYS A 125 1.05 -26.19 -1.85
N SER A 126 1.37 -25.60 -2.99
CA SER A 126 1.27 -24.15 -3.20
C SER A 126 -0.17 -23.66 -3.10
N GLU A 127 -1.14 -24.38 -3.67
CA GLU A 127 -2.57 -24.06 -3.55
C GLU A 127 -3.04 -24.13 -2.08
N ALA A 128 -2.61 -25.15 -1.32
CA ALA A 128 -2.92 -25.27 0.11
C ALA A 128 -2.30 -24.14 0.94
N GLN A 129 -1.03 -23.82 0.71
CA GLN A 129 -0.34 -22.71 1.36
C GLN A 129 -0.99 -21.36 1.05
N ALA A 130 -1.35 -21.13 -0.22
CA ALA A 130 -2.06 -19.92 -0.61
C ALA A 130 -3.40 -19.78 0.11
N LYS A 131 -4.19 -20.86 0.19
CA LYS A 131 -5.46 -20.86 0.93
C LYS A 131 -5.27 -20.56 2.41
N SER A 132 -4.27 -21.16 3.07
CA SER A 132 -3.96 -20.88 4.48
C SER A 132 -3.61 -19.40 4.68
N LEU A 133 -2.72 -18.86 3.83
CA LEU A 133 -2.30 -17.46 3.92
C LEU A 133 -3.46 -16.49 3.72
N TYR A 134 -4.37 -16.78 2.77
CA TYR A 134 -5.57 -15.96 2.57
C TYR A 134 -6.51 -16.01 3.78
N ALA A 135 -6.73 -17.19 4.36
CA ALA A 135 -7.57 -17.33 5.55
C ALA A 135 -6.97 -16.59 6.77
N GLU A 136 -5.65 -16.70 6.97
CA GLU A 136 -4.93 -15.98 8.02
C GLU A 136 -5.02 -14.46 7.83
N ALA A 137 -4.82 -13.98 6.60
CA ALA A 137 -4.94 -12.56 6.26
C ALA A 137 -6.36 -12.03 6.47
N GLN A 138 -7.38 -12.80 6.09
CA GLN A 138 -8.79 -12.45 6.34
C GLN A 138 -9.09 -12.36 7.83
N HIS A 139 -8.69 -13.36 8.61
CA HIS A 139 -8.88 -13.36 10.06
C HIS A 139 -8.14 -12.20 10.74
N HIS A 140 -6.92 -11.88 10.29
CA HIS A 140 -6.20 -10.71 10.79
C HIS A 140 -6.92 -9.40 10.46
N ALA A 141 -7.43 -9.26 9.24
CA ALA A 141 -8.19 -8.07 8.83
C ALA A 141 -9.47 -7.91 9.65
N GLU A 142 -10.20 -9.00 9.88
CA GLU A 142 -11.41 -9.00 10.72
C GLU A 142 -11.12 -8.61 12.17
N ARG A 143 -10.05 -9.17 12.75
CA ARG A 143 -9.59 -8.79 14.08
C ARG A 143 -9.26 -7.30 14.19
N LEU A 144 -8.45 -6.78 13.25
CA LEU A 144 -8.05 -5.37 13.25
C LEU A 144 -9.27 -4.46 13.11
N ARG A 145 -10.24 -4.86 12.27
CA ARG A 145 -11.50 -4.13 12.12
C ARG A 145 -12.31 -4.14 13.42
N ALA A 146 -12.45 -5.28 14.09
CA ALA A 146 -13.16 -5.37 15.37
C ALA A 146 -12.48 -4.55 16.48
N GLU A 147 -11.15 -4.57 16.54
CA GLU A 147 -10.35 -3.76 17.46
C GLU A 147 -10.57 -2.25 17.19
N ALA A 148 -10.53 -1.83 15.91
CA ALA A 148 -10.77 -0.44 15.51
C ALA A 148 -12.21 0.01 15.82
N ASP A 149 -13.21 -0.82 15.54
CA ASP A 149 -14.62 -0.55 15.82
C ASP A 149 -14.86 -0.42 17.35
N SER A 150 -14.23 -1.29 18.15
CA SER A 150 -14.28 -1.18 19.61
C SER A 150 -13.62 0.11 20.10
N HIS A 151 -12.47 0.47 19.56
CA HIS A 151 -11.75 1.67 19.98
C HIS A 151 -12.48 2.96 19.60
N THR A 152 -13.08 3.01 18.40
CA THR A 152 -13.92 4.15 18.00
C THR A 152 -15.19 4.24 18.85
N TYR A 153 -15.79 3.11 19.23
CA TYR A 153 -16.91 3.11 20.16
C TYR A 153 -16.56 3.71 21.52
N THR A 154 -15.45 3.29 22.13
CA THR A 154 -15.01 3.81 23.43
C THR A 154 -14.70 5.30 23.36
N LEU A 155 -13.93 5.72 22.33
CA LEU A 155 -13.56 7.12 22.16
C LEU A 155 -14.80 8.02 21.96
N ARG A 156 -15.79 7.56 21.18
CA ARG A 156 -17.04 8.29 21.00
C ARG A 156 -17.81 8.41 22.32
N SER A 157 -17.93 7.31 23.06
CA SER A 157 -18.63 7.32 24.36
C SER A 157 -17.96 8.27 25.36
N GLU A 158 -16.64 8.28 25.42
CA GLU A 158 -15.87 9.19 26.29
C GLU A 158 -16.04 10.65 25.86
N ALA A 159 -15.97 10.92 24.55
CA ALA A 159 -16.18 12.26 24.01
C ALA A 159 -17.60 12.79 24.28
N GLU A 160 -18.62 11.94 24.14
CA GLU A 160 -20.02 12.27 24.46
C GLU A 160 -20.20 12.58 25.96
N ALA A 161 -19.60 11.77 26.84
CA ALA A 161 -19.64 12.01 28.28
C ALA A 161 -18.96 13.33 28.67
N HIS A 162 -17.77 13.60 28.11
CA HIS A 162 -17.05 14.85 28.36
C HIS A 162 -17.79 16.08 27.82
N ALA A 163 -18.43 15.97 26.65
CA ALA A 163 -19.25 17.03 26.09
C ALA A 163 -20.47 17.34 26.97
N LEU A 164 -21.09 16.30 27.55
CA LEU A 164 -22.20 16.46 28.50
C LEU A 164 -21.74 17.18 29.77
N GLU A 165 -20.61 16.76 30.34
CA GLU A 165 -20.04 17.39 31.54
C GLU A 165 -19.73 18.87 31.32
N MET A 166 -19.08 19.22 30.20
CA MET A 166 -18.80 20.62 29.87
C MET A 166 -20.09 21.44 29.71
N ARG A 167 -21.13 20.86 29.08
CA ARG A 167 -22.43 21.52 28.94
C ARG A 167 -23.08 21.77 30.28
N GLU A 168 -23.15 20.76 31.15
CA GLU A 168 -23.73 20.91 32.47
C GLU A 168 -22.95 21.93 33.32
N GLY A 169 -21.62 21.92 33.22
CA GLY A 169 -20.76 22.90 33.88
C GLY A 169 -21.04 24.34 33.40
N ALA A 170 -21.16 24.53 32.09
CA ALA A 170 -21.48 25.82 31.50
C ALA A 170 -22.90 26.29 31.88
N GLU A 171 -23.90 25.41 31.86
CA GLU A 171 -25.27 25.71 32.27
C GLU A 171 -25.33 26.15 33.74
N LYS A 172 -24.61 25.46 34.64
CA LYS A 172 -24.48 25.85 36.06
C LYS A 172 -23.81 27.22 36.22
N GLN A 173 -22.73 27.48 35.49
CA GLN A 173 -22.06 28.79 35.53
C GLN A 173 -22.97 29.92 35.01
N CYS A 174 -23.66 29.71 33.89
CA CYS A 174 -24.60 30.69 33.36
C CYS A 174 -25.73 30.98 34.36
N ALA A 175 -26.30 29.95 34.99
CA ALA A 175 -27.31 30.12 36.02
C ALA A 175 -26.79 30.97 37.19
N ALA A 176 -25.58 30.70 37.67
CA ALA A 176 -24.95 31.48 38.74
C ALA A 176 -24.70 32.95 38.34
N MET A 177 -24.24 33.20 37.11
CA MET A 177 -24.04 34.57 36.61
C MET A 177 -25.35 35.36 36.48
N VAL A 178 -26.44 34.70 36.06
CA VAL A 178 -27.77 35.33 35.98
C VAL A 178 -28.27 35.69 37.37
N GLU A 179 -28.13 34.78 38.35
CA GLU A 179 -28.48 35.03 39.74
C GLU A 179 -27.70 36.21 40.33
N GLU A 180 -26.37 36.22 40.15
CA GLU A 180 -25.51 37.32 40.61
C GLU A 180 -25.89 38.67 39.98
N GLY A 181 -26.17 38.67 38.66
CA GLY A 181 -26.64 39.85 37.95
C GLY A 181 -28.00 40.36 38.43
N GLU A 182 -28.91 39.46 38.80
CA GLU A 182 -30.24 39.82 39.32
C GLU A 182 -30.15 40.44 40.72
N VAL A 183 -29.31 39.90 41.60
CA VAL A 183 -29.04 40.50 42.91
C VAL A 183 -28.49 41.92 42.75
N LEU A 184 -27.51 42.12 41.86
CA LEU A 184 -26.96 43.45 41.58
C LEU A 184 -28.03 44.42 41.04
N ARG A 185 -28.89 43.94 40.12
CA ARG A 185 -30.00 44.73 39.55
C ARG A 185 -30.99 45.17 40.63
N ILE A 186 -31.40 44.27 41.51
CA ILE A 186 -32.35 44.55 42.61
C ILE A 186 -31.71 45.53 43.61
N ALA A 187 -30.48 45.28 44.05
CA ALA A 187 -29.78 46.16 44.98
C ALA A 187 -29.60 47.57 44.40
N THR A 188 -29.27 47.68 43.11
CA THR A 188 -29.17 48.97 42.41
C THR A 188 -30.52 49.69 42.34
N ALA A 189 -31.61 48.96 42.10
CA ALA A 189 -32.96 49.53 42.09
C ALA A 189 -33.39 50.02 43.49
N GLN A 190 -33.14 49.23 44.53
CA GLN A 190 -33.42 49.60 45.92
C GLN A 190 -32.61 50.83 46.36
N ALA A 191 -31.32 50.88 46.03
CA ALA A 191 -30.47 52.04 46.34
C ALA A 191 -31.01 53.32 45.68
N ARG A 192 -31.48 53.24 44.43
CA ARG A 192 -32.11 54.38 43.74
C ARG A 192 -33.42 54.81 44.40
N GLU A 193 -34.23 53.87 44.88
CA GLU A 193 -35.46 54.18 45.60
C GLU A 193 -35.18 54.92 46.92
N ILE A 194 -34.23 54.40 47.71
CA ILE A 194 -33.80 55.01 48.97
C ILE A 194 -33.29 56.43 48.74
N LEU A 195 -32.42 56.62 47.73
CA LEU A 195 -31.91 57.95 47.38
C LEU A 195 -33.04 58.91 47.00
N ARG A 196 -33.99 58.48 46.17
CA ARG A 196 -35.13 59.31 45.78
C ARG A 196 -36.02 59.67 46.97
N SER A 197 -36.30 58.71 47.85
CA SER A 197 -37.09 58.94 49.05
C SER A 197 -36.40 59.91 50.00
N ALA A 198 -35.09 59.76 50.21
CA ALA A 198 -34.30 60.64 51.05
C ALA A 198 -34.22 62.06 50.47
N GLU A 199 -34.11 62.20 49.15
CA GLU A 199 -34.17 63.50 48.47
C GLU A 199 -35.53 64.17 48.67
N GLN A 200 -36.63 63.43 48.48
CA GLN A 200 -37.97 63.94 48.68
C GLN A 200 -38.22 64.36 50.15
N GLU A 201 -37.81 63.53 51.10
CA GLU A 201 -37.94 63.82 52.54
C GLU A 201 -37.08 65.03 52.94
N ALA A 202 -35.87 65.15 52.39
CA ALA A 202 -35.03 66.33 52.61
C ALA A 202 -35.66 67.61 52.03
N ASP A 203 -36.33 67.52 50.88
CA ASP A 203 -37.08 68.64 50.30
C ASP A 203 -38.31 69.02 51.14
N GLU A 204 -39.04 68.02 51.65
CA GLU A 204 -40.19 68.23 52.54
C GLU A 204 -39.76 68.86 53.86
N ILE A 205 -38.67 68.38 54.48
CA ILE A 205 -38.09 68.97 55.70
C ILE A 205 -37.64 70.41 55.43
N ARG A 206 -36.93 70.67 54.32
CA ARG A 206 -36.52 72.04 53.95
C ARG A 206 -37.72 72.97 53.81
N ARG A 207 -38.74 72.54 53.06
CA ARG A 207 -39.96 73.34 52.88
C ARG A 207 -40.68 73.57 54.20
N GLY A 208 -40.80 72.54 55.04
CA GLY A 208 -41.42 72.65 56.36
C GLY A 208 -40.64 73.58 57.30
N ALA A 209 -39.31 73.54 57.26
CA ALA A 209 -38.46 74.45 58.03
C ALA A 209 -38.61 75.90 57.55
N ASP A 210 -38.65 76.13 56.23
CA ASP A 210 -38.90 77.46 55.65
C ASP A 210 -40.29 77.99 56.01
N GLU A 211 -41.31 77.13 56.03
CA GLU A 211 -42.67 77.47 56.41
C GLU A 211 -42.78 77.80 57.90
N TYR A 212 -42.18 76.98 58.76
CA TYR A 212 -42.09 77.24 60.21
C TYR A 212 -41.33 78.54 60.52
N ALA A 213 -40.21 78.79 59.83
CA ALA A 213 -39.45 80.02 59.97
C ALA A 213 -40.30 81.23 59.58
N ARG A 214 -41.06 81.13 58.48
CA ARG A 214 -41.98 82.19 58.04
C ARG A 214 -43.08 82.44 59.08
N GLU A 215 -43.75 81.40 59.56
CA GLU A 215 -44.81 81.54 60.57
C GLU A 215 -44.28 82.17 61.87
N THR A 216 -43.10 81.74 62.34
CA THR A 216 -42.47 82.30 63.53
C THR A 216 -42.12 83.78 63.33
N LEU A 217 -41.59 84.15 62.16
CA LEU A 217 -41.29 85.53 61.82
C LEU A 217 -42.56 86.37 61.73
N THR A 218 -43.64 85.88 61.12
CA THR A 218 -44.94 86.58 61.07
C THR A 218 -45.54 86.76 62.48
N ASN A 219 -45.53 85.73 63.31
CA ASN A 219 -45.97 85.85 64.70
C ASN A 219 -45.13 86.87 65.48
N LEU A 220 -43.82 86.93 65.22
CA LEU A 220 -42.95 87.94 65.81
C LEU A 220 -43.29 89.34 65.30
N GLU A 221 -43.52 89.51 64.00
CA GLU A 221 -43.96 90.76 63.38
C GLU A 221 -45.26 91.27 64.02
N ASP A 222 -46.27 90.40 64.17
CA ASP A 222 -47.55 90.74 64.79
C ASP A 222 -47.40 91.14 66.26
N ASN A 223 -46.59 90.40 67.02
CA ASN A 223 -46.31 90.73 68.42
C ASN A 223 -45.58 92.07 68.56
N VAL A 224 -44.61 92.35 67.69
CA VAL A 224 -43.90 93.64 67.67
C VAL A 224 -44.84 94.77 67.27
N ALA A 225 -45.69 94.57 66.26
CA ALA A 225 -46.70 95.53 65.85
C ALA A 225 -47.67 95.87 67.00
N MET A 226 -48.19 94.86 67.69
CA MET A 226 -49.07 95.04 68.84
C MET A 226 -48.36 95.73 70.02
N ALA A 227 -47.09 95.41 70.28
CA ALA A 227 -46.31 96.09 71.31
C ALA A 227 -46.08 97.57 70.97
N LEU A 228 -45.81 97.89 69.70
CA LEU A 228 -45.70 99.27 69.22
C LEU A 228 -47.02 100.02 69.37
N GLU A 229 -48.15 99.42 68.99
CA GLU A 229 -49.48 100.02 69.16
C GLU A 229 -49.79 100.33 70.64
N GLN A 230 -49.45 99.43 71.56
CA GLN A 230 -49.59 99.69 73.00
C GLN A 230 -48.70 100.85 73.47
N VAL A 231 -47.47 100.93 72.98
CA VAL A 231 -46.55 102.05 73.29
C VAL A 231 -47.11 103.35 72.74
N GLU A 232 -47.55 103.39 71.48
CA GLU A 232 -48.18 104.55 70.86
C GLU A 232 -49.44 104.98 71.61
N GLY A 233 -50.29 104.03 72.01
CA GLY A 233 -51.49 104.29 72.82
C GLY A 233 -51.14 104.90 74.18
N ARG A 234 -50.10 104.38 74.86
CA ARG A 234 -49.59 104.95 76.11
C ARG A 234 -49.00 106.34 75.93
N VAL A 235 -48.22 106.56 74.86
CA VAL A 235 -47.68 107.88 74.51
C VAL A 235 -48.83 108.85 74.23
N GLY A 236 -49.86 108.43 73.50
CA GLY A 236 -51.07 109.21 73.26
C GLY A 236 -51.80 109.56 74.56
N ALA A 237 -51.92 108.62 75.50
CA ALA A 237 -52.51 108.87 76.83
C ALA A 237 -51.69 109.87 77.66
N VAL A 238 -50.35 109.77 77.61
CA VAL A 238 -49.44 110.72 78.27
C VAL A 238 -49.58 112.10 77.62
N LEU A 239 -49.60 112.20 76.29
CA LEU A 239 -49.80 113.47 75.58
C LEU A 239 -51.17 114.10 75.90
N ASN A 240 -52.23 113.31 76.03
CA ASN A 240 -53.53 113.79 76.46
C ASN A 240 -53.52 114.26 77.92
N THR A 241 -52.81 113.57 78.82
CA THR A 241 -52.63 113.99 80.21
C THR A 241 -51.85 115.31 80.28
N ILE A 242 -50.79 115.45 79.50
CA ILE A 242 -50.01 116.70 79.39
C ILE A 242 -50.88 117.83 78.81
N ARG A 243 -51.66 117.54 77.76
CA ARG A 243 -52.57 118.53 77.16
C ARG A 243 -53.67 118.95 78.15
N GLY A 244 -54.26 118.00 78.87
CA GLY A 244 -55.25 118.26 79.92
C GLY A 244 -54.65 119.06 81.09
N GLY A 245 -53.43 118.71 81.51
CA GLY A 245 -52.66 119.48 82.50
C GLY A 245 -52.38 120.91 82.02
N ARG A 246 -52.06 121.10 80.73
CA ARG A 246 -51.88 122.41 80.12
C ARG A 246 -53.19 123.21 80.09
N VAL A 247 -54.30 122.62 79.67
CA VAL A 247 -55.62 123.29 79.68
C VAL A 247 -56.06 123.65 81.10
N ALA A 248 -55.80 122.80 82.09
CA ALA A 248 -56.08 123.09 83.49
C ALA A 248 -55.18 124.21 84.04
N LEU A 249 -53.91 124.27 83.61
CA LEU A 249 -53.01 125.38 83.92
C LEU A 249 -53.49 126.69 83.27
N ASP A 250 -53.86 126.67 81.99
CA ASP A 250 -54.40 127.83 81.27
C ASP A 250 -55.69 128.35 81.94
N GLY A 251 -56.57 127.42 82.37
CA GLY A 251 -57.79 127.76 83.13
C GLY A 251 -57.49 128.35 84.51
N ARG A 252 -56.51 127.81 85.24
CA ARG A 252 -56.08 128.35 86.55
C ARG A 252 -55.42 129.71 86.43
N ILE A 253 -54.65 129.96 85.38
CA ILE A 253 -54.07 131.28 85.10
C ILE A 253 -55.19 132.29 84.82
N ALA A 254 -56.18 131.93 84.02
CA ALA A 254 -57.34 132.79 83.75
C ALA A 254 -58.19 133.11 84.99
N ASP A 255 -58.38 132.15 85.91
CA ASP A 255 -59.05 132.39 87.19
C ASP A 255 -58.21 133.23 88.16
N TYR A 256 -56.88 133.05 88.17
CA TYR A 256 -55.98 133.91 88.96
C TYR A 256 -56.04 135.37 88.49
N ASP A 257 -56.06 135.62 87.17
CA ASP A 257 -56.18 136.98 86.62
C ASP A 257 -57.53 137.64 86.96
N LYS A 258 -58.63 136.87 86.97
CA LYS A 258 -59.96 137.34 87.40
C LYS A 258 -60.02 137.65 88.90
N HIS A 259 -59.42 136.82 89.75
CA HIS A 259 -59.41 137.02 91.20
C HIS A 259 -58.43 138.10 91.66
N ALA A 260 -57.33 138.34 90.94
CA ALA A 260 -56.44 139.45 91.20
C ALA A 260 -57.11 140.81 90.93
N SER A 261 -57.85 140.91 89.81
CA SER A 261 -58.56 142.15 89.43
C SER A 261 -59.72 142.50 90.39
N ALA A 262 -60.34 141.51 91.03
CA ALA A 262 -61.47 141.73 91.95
C ALA A 262 -61.04 142.18 93.36
N ARG A 263 -59.79 141.93 93.78
CA ARG A 263 -59.28 142.31 95.11
C ARG A 263 -58.81 143.76 95.20
N GLU A 264 -58.55 144.44 94.09
CA GLU A 264 -58.21 145.87 94.08
C GLU A 264 -59.43 146.81 94.27
N MET A 265 -60.68 146.33 94.19
CA MET A 265 -61.87 147.21 94.23
C MET A 265 -62.56 147.37 95.59
N LEU A 266 -62.19 146.64 96.66
CA LEU A 266 -63.01 146.58 97.89
C LEU A 266 -62.33 147.06 99.20
N VAL A 267 -61.17 147.72 99.14
CA VAL A 267 -60.53 148.32 100.34
C VAL A 267 -60.70 149.86 100.39
N GLY A 268 -61.44 150.46 99.46
CA GLY A 268 -61.85 151.86 99.52
C GLY A 268 -63.30 152.03 99.98
N GLN A 269 -63.48 152.50 101.23
CA GLN A 269 -64.70 152.96 101.94
C GLN A 269 -65.13 152.06 103.11
N GLY A 270 -64.87 152.56 104.32
CA GLY A 270 -65.22 151.98 105.62
C GLY A 270 -64.22 152.38 106.68
#